data_AF-A0A812IPM2-F1
#
_entry.id   AF-A0A812IPM2-F1
#
_cell.length_a   1.000
_cell.length_b   1.000
_cell.length_c   1.000
_cell.angle_alpha   90.00
_cell.angle_beta   90.00
_cell.angle_gamma   90.00
#
_symmetry.space_group_name_H-M   'P 1'
#
loop_
_entity.id
_entity.type
_entity.pdbx_description
1 polymer ?
#
loop_
_entity_poly.entity_id
_entity_poly.type
_entity_poly.pdbx_seq_one_letter_code
_entity_poly.pdbx_strand_id
1 'polypeptide(L)'
;MAESHVLQTLLVYFFQLAWPFFGVEARGSVVVQRWEDIQAIMRSAEDGSWKPLPLRTPRMSFKMLLDALLPKKGSRNYFAVNVGAREGLFHDPVYPLFADGYGGLAIEADPQWYETLTANLAEVNSSKAVFIVKEKAQPYTMKEVLDRFQTPLDFDCLKIDIDSIDLPILQSILQTGYSPKMFMIEVNYDFPPPFQFALEFDLECKAKFSEGTFGASPDAIFREASLRGYSLVAFEAMDPESETVYHEHNMWFVRNDLLGRSAHDPAVTWRGMVRMYWAQFAMLPCLHVGFYLSTGKWMCPKHQIREIFTELGGNHTSWPLAKMSHYLSQRAARSMFYLSSWRHQLERRGCTKACRISVAVTRTD
;
A
#
# COMPACT_ATOMS: atom_id res chain seq x y z
N MET A 1 46.19 26.20 -47.30
CA MET A 1 45.44 26.86 -46.20
C MET A 1 44.02 26.34 -46.26
N ALA A 2 43.49 26.02 -45.07
CA ALA A 2 42.41 25.07 -44.82
C ALA A 2 41.13 25.24 -45.67
N GLU A 3 40.62 24.07 -46.07
CA GLU A 3 39.36 23.84 -46.76
C GLU A 3 38.15 23.93 -45.82
N SER A 4 37.04 24.38 -46.40
CA SER A 4 35.72 24.43 -45.78
C SER A 4 34.83 23.28 -46.25
N HIS A 5 34.13 22.69 -45.28
CA HIS A 5 32.92 21.86 -45.37
C HIS A 5 33.05 20.43 -45.91
N VAL A 6 32.61 19.46 -45.09
CA VAL A 6 31.38 18.66 -45.28
C VAL A 6 31.34 17.46 -44.28
N LEU A 7 30.20 17.29 -43.58
CA LEU A 7 29.62 16.07 -42.96
C LEU A 7 30.34 15.41 -41.74
N GLN A 8 29.67 15.35 -40.57
CA GLN A 8 28.88 14.21 -40.05
C GLN A 8 29.68 12.90 -39.87
N THR A 9 29.61 12.36 -38.64
CA THR A 9 29.67 10.92 -38.22
C THR A 9 30.89 10.50 -37.37
N LEU A 10 30.58 9.94 -36.18
CA LEU A 10 31.38 9.04 -35.30
C LEU A 10 32.55 9.60 -34.45
N LEU A 11 32.32 9.76 -33.14
CA LEU A 11 32.93 8.90 -32.10
C LEU A 11 32.31 9.15 -30.72
N VAL A 12 31.28 8.35 -30.45
CA VAL A 12 30.90 7.84 -29.13
C VAL A 12 32.01 6.88 -28.64
N TYR A 13 32.09 6.64 -27.34
CA TYR A 13 32.98 5.73 -26.58
C TYR A 13 34.22 6.36 -25.96
N PHE A 14 34.13 6.76 -24.69
CA PHE A 14 35.01 6.34 -23.59
C PHE A 14 34.56 7.02 -22.28
N PHE A 15 33.42 6.58 -21.72
CA PHE A 15 33.11 6.77 -20.30
C PHE A 15 32.58 5.45 -19.75
N GLN A 16 33.50 4.54 -19.48
CA GLN A 16 33.26 3.33 -18.72
C GLN A 16 34.46 3.12 -17.80
N LEU A 17 34.18 2.66 -16.59
CA LEU A 17 35.10 2.14 -15.56
C LEU A 17 35.58 3.12 -14.49
N ALA A 18 34.66 3.52 -13.61
CA ALA A 18 34.95 3.66 -12.18
C ALA A 18 33.67 3.45 -11.36
N TRP A 19 33.12 2.23 -11.41
CA TRP A 19 32.13 1.78 -10.44
C TRP A 19 32.88 1.43 -9.16
N PRO A 20 32.69 2.11 -8.02
CA PRO A 20 33.41 1.72 -6.83
C PRO A 20 32.81 0.39 -6.33
N PHE A 21 33.69 -0.59 -6.15
CA PHE A 21 33.45 -1.84 -5.44
C PHE A 21 33.13 -1.58 -3.96
N PHE A 22 32.02 -0.89 -3.67
CA PHE A 22 31.41 -0.90 -2.34
C PHE A 22 30.51 -2.14 -2.22
N GLY A 23 31.21 -3.21 -1.83
CA GLY A 23 30.81 -4.45 -1.17
C GLY A 23 29.35 -4.89 -1.18
N VAL A 24 29.13 -6.09 -1.72
CA VAL A 24 27.95 -6.93 -1.48
C VAL A 24 27.64 -7.06 0.03
N GLU A 25 28.66 -7.06 0.89
CA GLU A 25 28.51 -7.06 2.36
C GLU A 25 27.84 -5.78 2.90
N ALA A 26 28.20 -4.60 2.37
CA ALA A 26 27.62 -3.33 2.80
C ALA A 26 26.15 -3.18 2.36
N ARG A 27 25.77 -3.77 1.21
CA ARG A 27 24.37 -3.82 0.77
C ARG A 27 23.55 -4.79 1.63
N GLY A 28 24.13 -5.95 1.98
CA GLY A 28 23.51 -6.91 2.90
C GLY A 28 23.25 -6.32 4.29
N SER A 29 24.21 -5.59 4.85
CA SER A 29 24.06 -4.97 6.17
C SER A 29 22.97 -3.89 6.21
N VAL A 30 22.80 -3.11 5.13
CA VAL A 30 21.77 -2.06 5.06
C VAL A 30 20.36 -2.64 4.99
N VAL A 31 20.14 -3.72 4.22
CA VAL A 31 18.83 -4.38 4.13
C VAL A 31 18.44 -5.02 5.46
N VAL A 32 19.38 -5.72 6.10
CA VAL A 32 19.17 -6.31 7.43
C VAL A 32 18.81 -5.23 8.45
N GLN A 33 19.54 -4.12 8.47
CA GLN A 33 19.25 -3.00 9.37
C GLN A 33 17.84 -2.45 9.15
N ARG A 34 17.43 -2.22 7.89
CA ARG A 34 16.08 -1.71 7.59
C ARG A 34 14.97 -2.66 8.05
N TRP A 35 15.17 -3.97 7.89
CA TRP A 35 14.19 -4.94 8.38
C TRP A 35 14.14 -4.99 9.90
N GLU A 36 15.29 -4.94 10.58
CA GLU A 36 15.35 -4.85 12.04
C GLU A 36 14.63 -3.60 12.57
N ASP A 37 14.77 -2.47 11.88
CA ASP A 37 14.07 -1.23 12.19
C ASP A 37 12.54 -1.40 12.06
N ILE A 38 12.07 -2.02 10.98
CA ILE A 38 10.65 -2.35 10.78
C ILE A 38 10.14 -3.25 11.90
N GLN A 39 10.89 -4.30 12.25
CA GLN A 39 10.50 -5.17 13.35
C GLN A 39 10.47 -4.44 14.70
N ALA A 40 11.38 -3.48 14.92
CA ALA A 40 11.38 -2.66 16.12
C ALA A 40 10.13 -1.77 16.19
N ILE A 41 9.73 -1.17 15.08
CA ILE A 41 8.48 -0.39 14.96
C ILE A 41 7.27 -1.27 15.30
N MET A 42 7.19 -2.46 14.69
CA MET A 42 6.09 -3.41 14.95
C MET A 42 6.02 -3.82 16.42
N ARG A 43 7.16 -4.20 17.04
CA ARG A 43 7.22 -4.56 18.46
C ARG A 43 6.80 -3.41 19.37
N SER A 44 7.28 -2.20 19.08
CA SER A 44 6.99 -1.01 19.90
C SER A 44 5.53 -0.57 19.79
N ALA A 45 4.91 -0.78 18.63
CA ALA A 45 3.48 -0.57 18.45
C ALA A 45 2.65 -1.60 19.22
N GLU A 46 3.11 -2.85 19.29
CA GLU A 46 2.40 -3.93 19.98
C GLU A 46 2.46 -3.77 21.51
N ASP A 47 3.65 -3.59 22.08
CA ASP A 47 3.83 -3.50 23.53
C ASP A 47 3.48 -2.10 24.10
N GLY A 48 3.22 -1.12 23.23
CA GLY A 48 2.91 0.25 23.64
C GLY A 48 4.10 1.02 24.21
N SER A 49 5.32 0.47 24.14
CA SER A 49 6.58 1.15 24.51
C SER A 49 6.94 2.30 23.59
N TRP A 50 6.08 2.59 22.61
CA TRP A 50 6.20 3.61 21.59
C TRP A 50 6.86 4.88 22.11
N LYS A 51 8.14 5.02 21.77
CA LYS A 51 8.79 6.32 21.70
C LYS A 51 8.55 6.83 20.27
N PRO A 52 8.42 8.14 20.04
CA PRO A 52 8.55 8.67 18.69
C PRO A 52 9.97 8.34 18.23
N LEU A 53 10.14 7.15 17.66
CA LEU A 53 11.38 6.73 17.02
C LEU A 53 11.68 7.76 15.93
N PRO A 54 12.96 8.15 15.79
CA PRO A 54 13.30 9.24 14.91
C PRO A 54 13.03 8.84 13.47
N LEU A 55 12.31 9.71 12.77
CA LEU A 55 12.15 9.81 11.32
C LEU A 55 11.47 8.63 10.60
N ARG A 56 10.44 8.99 9.83
CA ARG A 56 9.89 8.36 8.61
C ARG A 56 10.18 6.86 8.43
N THR A 57 9.13 6.04 8.34
CA THR A 57 9.24 4.62 7.95
C THR A 57 10.24 4.47 6.79
N PRO A 58 11.21 3.54 6.86
CA PRO A 58 12.13 3.30 5.75
C PRO A 58 11.32 3.09 4.47
N ARG A 59 11.81 3.61 3.34
CA ARG A 59 11.15 3.40 2.04
C ARG A 59 10.94 1.92 1.82
N MET A 60 9.69 1.52 1.65
CA MET A 60 9.34 0.13 1.51
C MET A 60 9.62 -0.32 0.07
N SER A 61 10.00 -1.59 -0.09
CA SER A 61 10.08 -2.22 -1.40
C SER A 61 9.94 -3.72 -1.24
N PHE A 62 9.38 -4.38 -2.25
CA PHE A 62 9.34 -5.83 -2.29
C PHE A 62 10.74 -6.44 -2.26
N LYS A 63 11.69 -5.85 -2.98
CA LYS A 63 13.06 -6.32 -3.00
C LYS A 63 13.68 -6.38 -1.61
N MET A 64 13.52 -5.34 -0.80
CA MET A 64 13.99 -5.32 0.58
C MET A 64 13.37 -6.44 1.42
N LEU A 65 12.05 -6.62 1.34
CA LEU A 65 11.34 -7.67 2.10
C LEU A 65 11.76 -9.07 1.65
N LEU A 66 11.89 -9.30 0.35
CA LEU A 66 12.36 -10.57 -0.21
C LEU A 66 13.81 -10.87 0.23
N ASP A 67 14.69 -9.88 0.19
CA ASP A 67 16.10 -10.02 0.59
C ASP A 67 16.24 -10.30 2.09
N ALA A 68 15.38 -9.71 2.93
CA ALA A 68 15.36 -9.97 4.37
C ALA A 68 14.73 -11.32 4.74
N LEU A 69 13.60 -11.68 4.13
CA LEU A 69 12.77 -12.82 4.55
C LEU A 69 13.05 -14.11 3.78
N LEU A 70 13.48 -13.99 2.53
CA LEU A 70 13.70 -15.11 1.61
C LEU A 70 15.11 -15.03 0.98
N PRO A 71 16.20 -15.00 1.77
CA PRO A 71 17.56 -14.83 1.24
C PRO A 71 18.11 -16.08 0.56
N LYS A 72 17.52 -17.26 0.82
CA LYS A 72 18.05 -18.54 0.34
C LYS A 72 17.64 -18.79 -1.10
N LYS A 73 18.58 -19.28 -1.92
CA LYS A 73 18.29 -19.74 -3.29
C LYS A 73 17.16 -20.80 -3.25
N GLY A 74 16.17 -20.64 -4.14
CA GLY A 74 15.02 -21.54 -4.23
C GLY A 74 13.88 -21.26 -3.24
N SER A 75 14.00 -20.24 -2.37
CA SER A 75 12.90 -19.80 -1.50
C SER A 75 11.91 -18.84 -2.17
N ARG A 76 12.21 -18.43 -3.42
CA ARG A 76 11.48 -17.46 -4.23
C ARG A 76 11.03 -18.10 -5.53
N ASN A 77 9.87 -17.68 -6.03
CA ASN A 77 9.35 -18.11 -7.32
C ASN A 77 9.79 -17.19 -8.46
N TYR A 78 10.37 -16.03 -8.14
CA TYR A 78 10.78 -15.00 -9.09
C TYR A 78 9.63 -14.53 -9.99
N PHE A 79 8.45 -14.39 -9.39
CA PHE A 79 7.22 -14.00 -10.08
C PHE A 79 6.49 -12.90 -9.30
N ALA A 80 6.20 -11.78 -9.97
CA ALA A 80 5.49 -10.64 -9.38
C ALA A 80 4.25 -10.25 -10.20
N VAL A 81 3.19 -9.81 -9.53
CA VAL A 81 1.95 -9.35 -10.15
C VAL A 81 1.74 -7.89 -9.76
N ASN A 82 1.62 -7.02 -10.76
CA ASN A 82 1.38 -5.59 -10.60
C ASN A 82 0.03 -5.24 -11.20
N VAL A 83 -0.97 -5.02 -10.35
CA VAL A 83 -2.32 -4.62 -10.73
C VAL A 83 -2.42 -3.09 -10.65
N GLY A 84 -2.77 -2.45 -11.78
CA GLY A 84 -2.71 -1.00 -11.93
C GLY A 84 -1.28 -0.52 -12.10
N ALA A 85 -0.59 -1.10 -13.08
CA ALA A 85 0.83 -0.85 -13.29
C ALA A 85 1.15 0.56 -13.82
N ARG A 86 0.14 1.29 -14.34
CA ARG A 86 0.27 2.64 -14.88
C ARG A 86 1.45 2.76 -15.86
N GLU A 87 2.55 3.40 -15.48
CA GLU A 87 3.75 3.57 -16.32
C GLU A 87 4.89 2.63 -15.92
N GLY A 88 4.78 1.91 -14.80
CA GLY A 88 5.71 0.88 -14.37
C GLY A 88 7.12 1.37 -14.05
N LEU A 89 7.29 2.60 -13.58
CA LEU A 89 8.59 3.18 -13.22
C LEU A 89 8.55 3.94 -11.90
N PHE A 90 7.94 5.14 -11.92
CA PHE A 90 8.01 6.07 -10.82
C PHE A 90 7.19 5.55 -9.63
N HIS A 91 7.85 5.37 -8.48
CA HIS A 91 7.28 4.80 -7.25
C HIS A 91 6.64 3.41 -7.41
N ASP A 92 6.96 2.68 -8.48
CA ASP A 92 6.47 1.32 -8.66
C ASP A 92 7.40 0.32 -7.95
N PRO A 93 6.95 -0.36 -6.87
CA PRO A 93 7.79 -1.30 -6.13
C PRO A 93 8.04 -2.62 -6.87
N VAL A 94 7.35 -2.89 -7.98
CA VAL A 94 7.52 -4.11 -8.79
C VAL A 94 8.56 -3.91 -9.88
N TYR A 95 8.75 -2.69 -10.40
CA TYR A 95 9.74 -2.42 -11.45
C TYR A 95 11.15 -2.93 -11.12
N PRO A 96 11.72 -2.70 -9.92
CA PRO A 96 13.03 -3.24 -9.57
C PRO A 96 13.11 -4.77 -9.64
N LEU A 97 12.00 -5.49 -9.42
CA LEU A 97 11.96 -6.94 -9.56
C LEU A 97 12.05 -7.37 -11.02
N PHE A 98 11.29 -6.70 -11.90
CA PHE A 98 11.38 -6.94 -13.35
C PHE A 98 12.78 -6.63 -13.88
N ALA A 99 13.41 -5.56 -13.42
CA ALA A 99 14.81 -5.24 -13.73
C ALA A 99 15.80 -6.31 -13.23
N ASP A 100 15.51 -6.96 -12.09
CA ASP A 100 16.27 -8.09 -11.55
C ASP A 100 15.94 -9.43 -12.26
N GLY A 101 15.16 -9.41 -13.34
CA GLY A 101 14.84 -10.57 -14.16
C GLY A 101 13.67 -11.42 -13.67
N TYR A 102 12.82 -10.90 -12.78
CA TYR A 102 11.57 -11.57 -12.41
C TYR A 102 10.66 -11.72 -13.62
N GLY A 103 9.99 -12.86 -13.71
CA GLY A 103 8.78 -12.99 -14.52
C GLY A 103 7.59 -12.34 -13.83
N GLY A 104 6.47 -12.21 -14.54
CA GLY A 104 5.29 -11.64 -13.90
C GLY A 104 4.22 -11.11 -14.80
N LEU A 105 3.27 -10.41 -14.18
CA LEU A 105 2.19 -9.69 -14.85
C LEU A 105 2.27 -8.21 -14.53
N ALA A 106 2.16 -7.36 -15.55
CA ALA A 106 1.91 -5.94 -15.41
C ALA A 106 0.55 -5.63 -16.06
N ILE A 107 -0.47 -5.38 -15.24
CA ILE A 107 -1.86 -5.25 -15.68
C ILE A 107 -2.24 -3.77 -15.66
N GLU A 108 -2.64 -3.25 -16.83
CA GLU A 108 -3.06 -1.86 -17.00
C GLU A 108 -4.21 -1.78 -18.02
N ALA A 109 -5.30 -1.14 -17.62
CA ALA A 109 -6.52 -1.09 -18.43
C ALA A 109 -6.58 0.14 -19.35
N ASP A 110 -5.98 1.24 -18.92
CA ASP A 110 -5.99 2.48 -19.69
C ASP A 110 -5.08 2.36 -20.92
N PRO A 111 -5.59 2.63 -22.13
CA PRO A 111 -4.80 2.51 -23.35
C PRO A 111 -3.51 3.33 -23.38
N GLN A 112 -3.53 4.55 -22.84
CA GLN A 112 -2.39 5.45 -22.86
C GLN A 112 -1.32 4.98 -21.87
N TRP A 113 -1.75 4.59 -20.66
CA TRP A 113 -0.83 4.03 -19.68
C TRP A 113 -0.27 2.68 -20.13
N TYR A 114 -1.08 1.81 -20.72
CA TYR A 114 -0.61 0.54 -21.28
C TYR A 114 0.50 0.72 -22.33
N GLU A 115 0.35 1.69 -23.24
CA GLU A 115 1.39 1.99 -24.24
C GLU A 115 2.67 2.49 -23.59
N THR A 116 2.54 3.37 -22.60
CA THR A 116 3.67 3.92 -21.83
C THR A 116 4.39 2.82 -21.03
N LEU A 117 3.64 1.98 -20.32
CA LEU A 117 4.12 0.80 -19.61
C LEU A 117 4.89 -0.14 -20.52
N THR A 118 4.34 -0.42 -21.70
CA THR A 118 4.97 -1.30 -22.68
C THR A 118 6.31 -0.76 -23.14
N ALA A 119 6.40 0.55 -23.42
CA ALA A 119 7.65 1.20 -23.77
C ALA A 119 8.67 1.18 -22.62
N ASN A 120 8.24 1.50 -21.40
CA ASN A 120 9.11 1.58 -20.23
C ASN A 120 9.66 0.22 -19.79
N LEU A 121 8.85 -0.85 -19.92
CA LEU A 121 9.28 -2.20 -19.56
C LEU A 121 10.08 -2.89 -20.68
N ALA A 122 10.20 -2.32 -21.87
CA ALA A 122 10.82 -2.97 -23.02
C ALA A 122 12.29 -3.37 -22.76
N GLU A 123 13.06 -2.53 -22.07
CA GLU A 123 14.46 -2.78 -21.75
C GLU A 123 14.63 -3.90 -20.70
N VAL A 124 13.83 -3.85 -19.63
CA VAL A 124 13.91 -4.81 -18.52
C VAL A 124 13.23 -6.15 -18.83
N ASN A 125 12.31 -6.18 -19.80
CA ASN A 125 11.59 -7.38 -20.24
C ASN A 125 12.20 -8.05 -21.48
N SER A 126 13.52 -7.98 -21.66
CA SER A 126 14.22 -8.59 -22.79
C SER A 126 14.03 -10.11 -22.88
N SER A 127 13.85 -10.79 -21.74
CA SER A 127 13.55 -12.22 -21.64
C SER A 127 12.10 -12.58 -22.00
N LYS A 128 11.21 -11.58 -22.16
CA LYS A 128 9.76 -11.75 -22.34
C LYS A 128 9.09 -12.56 -21.22
N ALA A 129 9.67 -12.54 -20.02
CA ALA A 129 9.12 -13.21 -18.85
C ALA A 129 8.02 -12.39 -18.14
N VAL A 130 7.89 -11.10 -18.47
CA VAL A 130 6.82 -10.22 -17.98
C VAL A 130 5.74 -10.11 -19.05
N PHE A 131 4.51 -10.46 -18.70
CA PHE A 131 3.34 -10.28 -19.56
C PHE A 131 2.67 -8.94 -19.23
N ILE A 132 2.57 -8.07 -20.23
CA ILE A 132 1.88 -6.78 -20.10
C ILE A 132 0.44 -6.99 -20.58
N VAL A 133 -0.53 -6.80 -19.69
CA VAL A 133 -1.93 -7.21 -19.90
C VAL A 133 -2.83 -5.97 -19.98
N LYS A 134 -3.46 -5.77 -21.14
CA LYS A 134 -4.38 -4.64 -21.39
C LYS A 134 -5.82 -4.95 -20.97
N GLU A 135 -6.07 -5.15 -19.68
CA GLU A 135 -7.38 -5.57 -19.18
C GLU A 135 -7.77 -4.85 -17.88
N LYS A 136 -9.07 -4.66 -17.68
CA LYS A 136 -9.61 -4.16 -16.42
C LYS A 136 -9.51 -5.26 -15.35
N ALA A 137 -8.76 -4.97 -14.30
CA ALA A 137 -8.78 -5.76 -13.08
C ALA A 137 -10.16 -5.62 -12.43
N GLN A 138 -10.88 -6.74 -12.30
CA GLN A 138 -12.17 -6.81 -11.64
C GLN A 138 -12.24 -8.06 -10.78
N PRO A 139 -13.02 -8.07 -9.67
CA PRO A 139 -13.06 -9.23 -8.78
C PRO A 139 -13.40 -10.52 -9.51
N TYR A 140 -14.27 -10.50 -10.51
CA TYR A 140 -14.64 -11.72 -11.26
C TYR A 140 -13.66 -12.09 -12.39
N THR A 141 -12.73 -11.22 -12.78
CA THR A 141 -11.75 -11.50 -13.86
C THR A 141 -10.40 -11.96 -13.32
N MET A 142 -10.01 -11.55 -12.11
CA MET A 142 -8.64 -11.76 -11.63
C MET A 142 -8.19 -13.22 -11.63
N LYS A 143 -9.07 -14.16 -11.26
CA LYS A 143 -8.72 -15.59 -11.28
C LYS A 143 -8.36 -16.06 -12.68
N GLU A 144 -9.20 -15.73 -13.67
CA GLU A 144 -8.98 -16.12 -15.07
C GLU A 144 -7.68 -15.52 -15.61
N VAL A 145 -7.41 -14.25 -15.29
CA VAL A 145 -6.16 -13.59 -15.69
C VAL A 145 -4.96 -14.31 -15.11
N LEU A 146 -4.96 -14.60 -13.80
CA LEU A 146 -3.84 -15.27 -13.13
C LEU A 146 -3.62 -16.69 -13.66
N ASP A 147 -4.70 -17.45 -13.87
CA ASP A 147 -4.67 -18.83 -14.39
C ASP A 147 -4.15 -18.86 -15.83
N ARG A 148 -4.60 -17.94 -16.69
CA ARG A 148 -4.19 -17.84 -18.10
C ARG A 148 -2.69 -17.70 -18.27
N PHE A 149 -2.03 -16.99 -17.36
CA PHE A 149 -0.58 -16.79 -17.39
C PHE A 149 0.18 -17.75 -16.46
N GLN A 150 -0.50 -18.81 -15.99
CA GLN A 150 0.10 -19.84 -15.14
C GLN A 150 0.80 -19.26 -13.91
N THR A 151 0.19 -18.23 -13.31
CA THR A 151 0.75 -17.58 -12.12
C THR A 151 0.90 -18.60 -10.99
N PRO A 152 2.08 -18.74 -10.36
CA PRO A 152 2.24 -19.63 -9.22
C PRO A 152 1.26 -19.25 -8.10
N LEU A 153 0.59 -20.23 -7.47
CA LEU A 153 -0.37 -19.93 -6.39
C LEU A 153 0.26 -19.11 -5.26
N ASP A 154 1.53 -19.35 -4.96
CA ASP A 154 2.30 -18.69 -3.92
C ASP A 154 3.32 -17.68 -4.47
N PHE A 155 3.04 -17.01 -5.60
CA PHE A 155 3.95 -16.02 -6.21
C PHE A 155 4.48 -14.97 -5.21
N ASP A 156 5.61 -14.35 -5.53
CA ASP A 156 6.39 -13.65 -4.51
C ASP A 156 5.74 -12.32 -4.09
N CYS A 157 5.28 -11.50 -5.04
CA CYS A 157 4.85 -10.14 -4.74
C CYS A 157 3.58 -9.76 -5.51
N LEU A 158 2.63 -9.16 -4.80
CA LEU A 158 1.41 -8.60 -5.37
C LEU A 158 1.32 -7.10 -5.05
N LYS A 159 1.29 -6.24 -6.07
CA LYS A 159 0.86 -4.84 -5.93
C LYS A 159 -0.59 -4.71 -6.40
N ILE A 160 -1.41 -3.98 -5.66
CA ILE A 160 -2.74 -3.54 -6.07
C ILE A 160 -2.86 -2.04 -5.80
N ASP A 161 -2.99 -1.27 -6.88
CA ASP A 161 -3.20 0.17 -6.82
C ASP A 161 -3.89 0.60 -8.12
N ILE A 162 -5.22 0.64 -8.10
CA ILE A 162 -6.09 0.97 -9.23
C ILE A 162 -7.02 2.16 -8.92
N ASP A 163 -6.70 2.94 -7.88
CA ASP A 163 -7.44 4.13 -7.44
C ASP A 163 -8.95 3.86 -7.23
N SER A 164 -9.35 2.64 -6.83
CA SER A 164 -10.77 2.26 -6.80
C SER A 164 -11.10 1.04 -5.93
N ILE A 165 -11.34 -0.12 -6.54
CA ILE A 165 -11.90 -1.33 -5.89
C ILE A 165 -10.80 -2.28 -5.42
N ASP A 166 -9.71 -1.73 -4.88
CA ASP A 166 -8.49 -2.44 -4.51
C ASP A 166 -8.75 -3.59 -3.52
N LEU A 167 -9.60 -3.35 -2.51
CA LEU A 167 -9.94 -4.38 -1.52
C LEU A 167 -10.77 -5.53 -2.12
N PRO A 168 -11.84 -5.30 -2.92
CA PRO A 168 -12.50 -6.37 -3.67
C PRO A 168 -11.57 -7.19 -4.59
N ILE A 169 -10.56 -6.55 -5.20
CA ILE A 169 -9.55 -7.25 -6.01
C ILE A 169 -8.72 -8.19 -5.12
N LEU A 170 -8.18 -7.68 -4.01
CA LEU A 170 -7.43 -8.49 -3.04
C LEU A 170 -8.27 -9.66 -2.54
N GLN A 171 -9.52 -9.40 -2.16
CA GLN A 171 -10.48 -10.41 -1.70
C GLN A 171 -10.61 -11.55 -2.69
N SER A 172 -10.85 -11.23 -3.97
CA SER A 172 -11.02 -12.24 -5.02
C SER A 172 -9.76 -13.08 -5.22
N ILE A 173 -8.60 -12.42 -5.32
CA ILE A 173 -7.32 -13.12 -5.51
C ILE A 173 -7.11 -14.12 -4.37
N LEU A 174 -7.23 -13.68 -3.12
CA LEU A 174 -6.98 -14.55 -1.96
C LEU A 174 -8.05 -15.64 -1.78
N GLN A 175 -9.31 -15.38 -2.14
CA GLN A 175 -10.40 -16.38 -2.04
C GLN A 175 -10.31 -17.49 -3.10
N THR A 176 -9.59 -17.25 -4.18
CA THR A 176 -9.47 -18.19 -5.31
C THR A 176 -8.29 -19.15 -5.18
N GLY A 177 -7.63 -19.17 -4.01
CA GLY A 177 -6.55 -20.09 -3.67
C GLY A 177 -5.14 -19.50 -3.86
N TYR A 178 -5.02 -18.30 -4.43
CA TYR A 178 -3.74 -17.60 -4.50
C TYR A 178 -3.35 -17.07 -3.11
N SER A 179 -2.07 -17.22 -2.77
CA SER A 179 -1.49 -16.84 -1.49
C SER A 179 -0.11 -16.21 -1.73
N PRO A 180 -0.06 -14.97 -2.29
CA PRO A 180 1.21 -14.28 -2.50
C PRO A 180 2.04 -14.23 -1.21
N LYS A 181 3.36 -14.29 -1.31
CA LYS A 181 4.23 -14.24 -0.13
C LYS A 181 4.14 -12.91 0.61
N MET A 182 3.98 -11.83 -0.14
CA MET A 182 3.79 -10.47 0.36
C MET A 182 2.97 -9.65 -0.62
N PHE A 183 2.26 -8.64 -0.11
CA PHE A 183 1.53 -7.72 -0.95
C PHE A 183 1.59 -6.29 -0.45
N MET A 184 1.43 -5.37 -1.39
CA MET A 184 1.21 -3.95 -1.18
C MET A 184 -0.16 -3.60 -1.77
N ILE A 185 -0.93 -2.83 -1.03
CA ILE A 185 -2.26 -2.37 -1.46
C ILE A 185 -2.45 -0.89 -1.15
N GLU A 186 -3.11 -0.18 -2.08
CA GLU A 186 -3.52 1.20 -1.87
C GLU A 186 -4.52 1.31 -0.70
N VAL A 187 -4.28 2.25 0.21
CA VAL A 187 -5.07 2.56 1.38
C VAL A 187 -5.56 3.99 1.34
N ASN A 188 -6.82 4.16 1.70
CA ASN A 188 -7.42 5.46 1.86
C ASN A 188 -7.26 5.97 3.30
N TYR A 189 -6.31 6.89 3.50
CA TYR A 189 -6.02 7.50 4.80
C TYR A 189 -7.10 8.50 5.27
N ASP A 190 -8.07 8.89 4.44
CA ASP A 190 -9.17 9.76 4.88
C ASP A 190 -10.15 9.04 5.83
N PHE A 191 -10.14 7.70 5.82
CA PHE A 191 -10.93 6.85 6.73
C PHE A 191 -10.03 6.19 7.78
N PRO A 192 -9.63 6.89 8.86
CA PRO A 192 -8.74 6.33 9.88
C PRO A 192 -9.39 5.17 10.65
N PRO A 193 -8.63 4.28 11.29
CA PRO A 193 -9.19 3.32 12.24
C PRO A 193 -10.00 4.02 13.36
N PRO A 194 -11.14 3.46 13.84
CA PRO A 194 -11.72 2.14 13.50
C PRO A 194 -12.74 2.18 12.34
N PHE A 195 -12.71 3.21 11.48
CA PHE A 195 -13.68 3.30 10.37
C PHE A 195 -13.37 2.22 9.34
N GLN A 196 -14.38 1.42 9.00
CA GLN A 196 -14.31 0.45 7.91
C GLN A 196 -15.03 1.03 6.70
N PHE A 197 -14.23 1.48 5.75
CA PHE A 197 -14.64 1.89 4.43
C PHE A 197 -14.05 0.94 3.40
N ALA A 198 -14.85 0.55 2.42
CA ALA A 198 -14.37 -0.05 1.19
C ALA A 198 -15.28 0.38 0.04
N LEU A 199 -14.65 0.75 -1.08
CA LEU A 199 -15.38 0.83 -2.32
C LEU A 199 -15.73 -0.60 -2.78
N GLU A 200 -17.03 -0.89 -2.85
CA GLU A 200 -17.51 -2.18 -3.31
C GLU A 200 -17.62 -2.20 -4.84
N PHE A 201 -17.46 -3.40 -5.39
CA PHE A 201 -17.62 -3.59 -6.82
C PHE A 201 -19.11 -3.57 -7.19
N ASP A 202 -19.48 -2.69 -8.12
CA ASP A 202 -20.83 -2.59 -8.68
C ASP A 202 -20.74 -2.45 -10.21
N LEU A 203 -21.31 -3.41 -10.93
CA LEU A 203 -21.38 -3.43 -12.41
C LEU A 203 -22.13 -2.23 -12.98
N GLU A 204 -23.06 -1.67 -12.22
CA GLU A 204 -23.91 -0.55 -12.64
C GLU A 204 -23.33 0.81 -12.25
N CYS A 205 -22.34 0.85 -11.36
CA CYS A 205 -21.73 2.10 -10.91
C CYS A 205 -20.82 2.68 -12.00
N LYS A 206 -21.26 3.79 -12.61
CA LYS A 206 -20.55 4.52 -13.66
C LYS A 206 -19.74 5.71 -13.14
N ALA A 207 -19.70 5.91 -11.82
CA ALA A 207 -19.05 7.08 -11.24
C ALA A 207 -17.53 7.03 -11.48
N LYS A 208 -16.98 8.14 -11.96
CA LYS A 208 -15.54 8.39 -11.82
C LYS A 208 -15.28 8.67 -10.35
N PHE A 209 -14.40 7.88 -9.74
CA PHE A 209 -13.96 8.06 -8.38
C PHE A 209 -12.89 9.15 -8.37
N SER A 210 -13.22 10.28 -7.77
CA SER A 210 -12.32 11.42 -7.55
C SER A 210 -12.76 12.12 -6.28
N GLU A 211 -11.83 12.78 -5.59
CA GLU A 211 -12.05 13.53 -4.33
C GLU A 211 -12.16 12.63 -3.08
N GLY A 212 -11.18 11.74 -2.88
CA GLY A 212 -11.04 10.93 -1.65
C GLY A 212 -11.87 9.65 -1.62
N THR A 213 -12.61 9.32 -2.70
CA THR A 213 -13.53 8.16 -2.76
C THR A 213 -12.90 6.96 -3.44
N PHE A 214 -11.77 6.48 -2.93
CA PHE A 214 -11.02 5.37 -3.54
C PHE A 214 -10.63 4.32 -2.50
N GLY A 215 -10.24 3.14 -2.97
CA GLY A 215 -9.66 2.06 -2.19
C GLY A 215 -10.50 1.63 -0.98
N ALA A 216 -9.80 1.38 0.12
CA ALA A 216 -10.39 1.01 1.38
C ALA A 216 -9.65 1.63 2.56
N SER A 217 -10.35 1.77 3.68
CA SER A 217 -9.76 2.18 4.96
C SER A 217 -8.68 1.19 5.44
N PRO A 218 -7.70 1.64 6.23
CA PRO A 218 -6.73 0.75 6.87
C PRO A 218 -7.36 -0.36 7.68
N ASP A 219 -8.47 -0.08 8.38
CA ASP A 219 -9.15 -1.06 9.23
C ASP A 219 -9.75 -2.21 8.41
N ALA A 220 -10.40 -1.89 7.29
CA ALA A 220 -10.98 -2.87 6.38
C ALA A 220 -9.91 -3.77 5.75
N ILE A 221 -8.81 -3.18 5.27
CA ILE A 221 -7.68 -3.89 4.68
C ILE A 221 -7.02 -4.79 5.74
N PHE A 222 -6.72 -4.25 6.92
CA PHE A 222 -6.08 -4.99 8.01
C PHE A 222 -6.92 -6.20 8.44
N ARG A 223 -8.24 -6.03 8.58
CA ARG A 223 -9.16 -7.12 8.93
C ARG A 223 -9.11 -8.23 7.87
N GLU A 224 -9.21 -7.86 6.61
CA GLU A 224 -9.21 -8.77 5.48
C GLU A 224 -7.91 -9.60 5.39
N ALA A 225 -6.77 -8.92 5.51
CA ALA A 225 -5.44 -9.51 5.48
C ALA A 225 -5.21 -10.45 6.68
N SER A 226 -5.56 -10.01 7.89
CA SER A 226 -5.38 -10.79 9.12
C SER A 226 -6.19 -12.09 9.10
N LEU A 227 -7.42 -12.05 8.56
CA LEU A 227 -8.26 -13.24 8.40
C LEU A 227 -7.65 -14.29 7.45
N ARG A 228 -6.70 -13.88 6.60
CA ARG A 228 -6.06 -14.71 5.58
C ARG A 228 -4.61 -15.03 5.87
N GLY A 229 -4.18 -14.83 7.11
CA GLY A 229 -2.83 -15.19 7.57
C GLY A 229 -1.74 -14.25 7.09
N TYR A 230 -2.05 -12.96 6.99
CA TYR A 230 -1.07 -11.91 6.71
C TYR A 230 -0.92 -10.95 7.89
N SER A 231 0.29 -10.46 8.07
CA SER A 231 0.65 -9.45 9.05
C SER A 231 0.97 -8.14 8.36
N LEU A 232 0.45 -7.04 8.90
CA LEU A 232 0.90 -5.70 8.55
C LEU A 232 2.37 -5.54 8.97
N VAL A 233 3.22 -5.07 8.06
CA VAL A 233 4.62 -4.76 8.36
C VAL A 233 4.93 -3.26 8.25
N ALA A 234 4.20 -2.51 7.42
CA ALA A 234 4.41 -1.07 7.29
C ALA A 234 3.19 -0.32 6.76
N PHE A 235 3.12 0.96 7.14
CA PHE A 235 2.39 2.00 6.43
C PHE A 235 3.38 2.88 5.68
N GLU A 236 3.03 3.26 4.46
CA GLU A 236 3.75 4.23 3.65
C GLU A 236 2.77 5.35 3.33
N ALA A 237 2.65 6.29 4.28
CA ALA A 237 1.76 7.46 4.17
C ALA A 237 2.48 8.71 3.63
N MET A 238 3.82 8.66 3.65
CA MET A 238 4.69 9.78 3.32
C MET A 238 5.92 9.24 2.61
N ASP A 239 6.34 9.95 1.57
CA ASP A 239 7.63 9.70 0.95
C ASP A 239 8.75 10.15 1.92
N PRO A 240 9.65 9.23 2.33
CA PRO A 240 10.75 9.56 3.21
C PRO A 240 11.78 10.53 2.60
N GLU A 241 11.76 10.74 1.29
CA GLU A 241 12.69 11.58 0.54
C GLU A 241 12.05 12.89 0.05
N SER A 242 10.73 13.06 0.18
CA SER A 242 10.05 14.28 -0.23
C SER A 242 9.86 15.30 0.90
N GLU A 243 9.95 16.59 0.56
CA GLU A 243 9.56 17.73 1.40
C GLU A 243 8.04 17.97 1.37
N THR A 244 7.31 17.37 0.42
CA THR A 244 5.85 17.45 0.30
C THR A 244 5.18 16.31 1.05
N VAL A 245 4.09 16.63 1.75
CA VAL A 245 3.29 15.69 2.52
C VAL A 245 2.25 15.05 1.58
N TYR A 246 2.01 13.73 1.70
CA TYR A 246 0.95 12.95 1.02
C TYR A 246 1.20 12.54 -0.45
N HIS A 247 2.18 11.69 -0.72
CA HIS A 247 2.34 11.07 -2.05
C HIS A 247 2.17 9.56 -2.08
N GLU A 248 2.21 8.91 -0.92
CA GLU A 248 2.13 7.45 -0.84
C GLU A 248 0.89 7.04 -0.07
N HIS A 249 0.18 6.07 -0.63
CA HIS A 249 -1.07 5.57 -0.10
C HIS A 249 -0.98 4.06 0.14
N ASN A 250 0.08 3.54 0.77
CA ASN A 250 0.31 2.09 0.76
C ASN A 250 0.28 1.43 2.14
N MET A 251 -0.33 0.24 2.20
CA MET A 251 -0.14 -0.73 3.28
C MET A 251 0.62 -1.95 2.79
N TRP A 252 1.57 -2.42 3.61
CA TRP A 252 2.45 -3.54 3.27
C TRP A 252 2.20 -4.74 4.17
N PHE A 253 2.01 -5.90 3.57
CA PHE A 253 1.68 -7.14 4.26
C PHE A 253 2.61 -8.28 3.88
N VAL A 254 2.91 -9.13 4.85
CA VAL A 254 3.72 -10.36 4.69
C VAL A 254 2.94 -11.54 5.26
N ARG A 255 2.99 -12.68 4.57
CA ARG A 255 2.35 -13.92 5.03
C ARG A 255 2.98 -14.40 6.35
N ASN A 256 2.15 -14.83 7.30
CA ASN A 256 2.57 -15.09 8.68
C ASN A 256 3.65 -16.18 8.80
N ASP A 257 3.60 -17.22 7.95
CA ASP A 257 4.59 -18.30 7.92
C ASP A 257 6.01 -17.77 7.64
N LEU A 258 6.14 -16.74 6.81
CA LEU A 258 7.41 -16.09 6.49
C LEU A 258 7.96 -15.26 7.66
N LEU A 259 7.11 -14.92 8.61
CA LEU A 259 7.47 -14.28 9.88
C LEU A 259 7.67 -15.29 11.02
N GLY A 260 7.61 -16.59 10.73
CA GLY A 260 7.70 -17.67 11.72
C GLY A 260 6.47 -17.77 12.62
N ARG A 261 5.31 -17.32 12.16
CA ARG A 261 4.06 -17.28 12.92
C ARG A 261 2.98 -18.19 12.33
N SER A 262 1.97 -18.48 13.15
CA SER A 262 0.81 -19.23 12.69
C SER A 262 -0.14 -18.35 11.86
N ALA A 263 -0.99 -18.96 11.04
CA ALA A 263 -1.95 -18.23 10.21
C ALA A 263 -2.94 -17.36 11.01
N HIS A 264 -3.17 -17.64 12.29
CA HIS A 264 -4.09 -16.87 13.14
C HIS A 264 -3.38 -16.00 14.18
N ASP A 265 -2.06 -15.86 14.06
CA ASP A 265 -1.22 -15.04 14.94
C ASP A 265 -0.51 -13.95 14.14
N PRO A 266 -1.18 -12.80 13.87
CA PRO A 266 -0.55 -11.70 13.17
C PRO A 266 0.56 -11.07 14.04
N ALA A 267 1.64 -10.63 13.40
CA ALA A 267 2.79 -10.02 14.07
C ALA A 267 2.47 -8.69 14.77
N VAL A 268 1.37 -8.05 14.38
CA VAL A 268 0.85 -6.81 14.92
C VAL A 268 -0.66 -7.02 15.14
N THR A 269 -1.15 -6.77 16.35
CA THR A 269 -2.59 -6.82 16.66
C THR A 269 -3.31 -5.60 16.09
N TRP A 270 -4.64 -5.60 16.17
CA TRP A 270 -5.41 -4.41 15.78
C TRP A 270 -4.96 -3.15 16.54
N ARG A 271 -4.66 -3.26 17.84
CA ARG A 271 -4.13 -2.14 18.63
C ARG A 271 -2.78 -1.67 18.10
N GLY A 272 -1.89 -2.61 17.77
CA GLY A 272 -0.61 -2.30 17.14
C GLY A 272 -0.78 -1.58 15.80
N MET A 273 -1.70 -2.04 14.94
CA MET A 273 -2.01 -1.37 13.67
C MET A 273 -2.49 0.06 13.87
N VAL A 274 -3.40 0.29 14.82
CA VAL A 274 -3.88 1.64 15.16
C VAL A 274 -2.73 2.54 15.60
N ARG A 275 -1.81 2.04 16.44
CA ARG A 275 -0.63 2.81 16.85
C ARG A 275 0.30 3.09 15.66
N MET A 276 0.57 2.11 14.80
CA MET A 276 1.39 2.27 13.60
C MET A 276 0.79 3.30 12.63
N TYR A 277 -0.52 3.25 12.40
CA TYR A 277 -1.24 4.21 11.57
C TYR A 277 -1.03 5.63 12.08
N TRP A 278 -1.39 5.86 13.35
CA TRP A 278 -1.35 7.20 13.89
C TRP A 278 0.08 7.72 14.07
N ALA A 279 1.06 6.82 14.23
CA ALA A 279 2.47 7.19 14.32
C ALA A 279 2.95 7.92 13.06
N GLN A 280 2.44 7.53 11.88
CA GLN A 280 2.75 8.24 10.63
C GLN A 280 2.33 9.71 10.72
N PHE A 281 1.16 9.98 11.31
CA PHE A 281 0.56 11.31 11.35
C PHE A 281 0.97 12.16 12.55
N ALA A 282 1.44 11.54 13.64
CA ALA A 282 1.87 12.24 14.86
C ALA A 282 3.04 13.21 14.61
N MET A 283 3.84 12.93 13.58
CA MET A 283 5.02 13.71 13.20
C MET A 283 4.70 14.96 12.38
N LEU A 284 3.48 15.09 11.86
CA LEU A 284 3.12 16.22 11.02
C LEU A 284 2.90 17.51 11.83
N PRO A 285 3.35 18.68 11.32
CA PRO A 285 3.06 19.97 11.93
C PRO A 285 1.54 20.26 11.98
N CYS A 286 0.80 19.79 10.97
CA CYS A 286 -0.66 19.78 10.90
C CYS A 286 -1.13 18.52 10.14
N LEU A 287 -2.25 17.90 10.55
CA LEU A 287 -2.90 16.87 9.75
C LEU A 287 -3.99 17.55 8.94
N HIS A 288 -3.80 17.73 7.64
CA HIS A 288 -4.87 18.17 6.77
C HIS A 288 -5.55 16.93 6.21
N VAL A 289 -6.68 16.53 6.80
CA VAL A 289 -7.53 15.51 6.17
C VAL A 289 -8.21 16.16 4.97
N GLY A 290 -8.21 15.46 3.84
CA GLY A 290 -8.80 15.86 2.57
C GLY A 290 -10.27 16.25 2.68
N PHE A 291 -10.56 17.47 3.11
CA PHE A 291 -11.91 18.00 3.09
C PHE A 291 -11.95 19.24 2.21
N TYR A 292 -12.34 19.03 0.97
CA TYR A 292 -12.96 20.08 0.17
C TYR A 292 -14.37 20.32 0.71
N LEU A 293 -14.48 20.88 1.92
CA LEU A 293 -15.73 21.52 2.33
C LEU A 293 -16.04 22.61 1.29
N SER A 294 -17.32 22.84 1.02
CA SER A 294 -17.82 23.95 0.18
C SER A 294 -17.37 25.35 0.62
N THR A 295 -16.58 25.44 1.69
CA THR A 295 -15.95 26.64 2.24
C THR A 295 -14.47 26.81 1.86
N GLY A 296 -13.82 25.85 1.20
CA GLY A 296 -12.41 25.95 0.77
C GLY A 296 -11.39 26.03 1.92
N LYS A 297 -11.71 25.49 3.11
CA LYS A 297 -10.82 25.54 4.29
C LYS A 297 -10.44 24.15 4.77
N TRP A 298 -9.14 23.89 4.86
CA TRP A 298 -8.56 22.70 5.47
C TRP A 298 -8.72 22.73 6.99
N MET A 299 -9.27 21.68 7.58
CA MET A 299 -9.36 21.52 9.04
C MET A 299 -8.23 20.60 9.55
N CYS A 300 -7.56 20.99 10.63
CA CYS A 300 -6.48 20.23 11.24
C CYS A 300 -6.92 19.55 12.55
N PRO A 301 -7.10 18.21 12.62
CA PRO A 301 -7.49 17.51 13.85
C PRO A 301 -6.33 17.23 14.82
N LYS A 302 -5.11 17.76 14.58
CA LYS A 302 -3.88 17.38 15.30
C LYS A 302 -3.97 17.43 16.82
N HIS A 303 -4.60 18.46 17.38
CA HIS A 303 -4.79 18.56 18.84
C HIS A 303 -5.60 17.40 19.41
N GLN A 304 -6.56 16.90 18.64
CA GLN A 304 -7.47 15.83 19.05
C GLN A 304 -6.84 14.44 18.85
N ILE A 305 -5.86 14.32 17.95
CA ILE A 305 -5.07 13.10 17.74
C ILE A 305 -4.10 12.88 18.89
N ARG A 306 -3.46 13.96 19.39
CA ARG A 306 -2.62 13.90 20.59
C ARG A 306 -3.39 13.45 21.84
N GLU A 307 -4.65 13.85 21.98
CA GLU A 307 -5.52 13.40 23.07
C GLU A 307 -5.85 11.90 22.95
N ILE A 308 -6.25 11.41 21.76
CA ILE A 308 -6.44 9.98 21.48
C ILE A 308 -5.18 9.16 21.81
N PHE A 309 -4.00 9.67 21.44
CA PHE A 309 -2.71 9.02 21.72
C PHE A 309 -2.35 8.96 23.20
N THR A 310 -2.59 10.04 23.93
CA THR A 310 -2.25 10.14 25.36
C THR A 310 -3.16 9.23 26.18
N GLU A 311 -4.42 9.07 25.77
CA GLU A 311 -5.40 8.22 26.44
C GLU A 311 -5.22 6.72 26.14
N LEU A 312 -4.73 6.34 24.94
CA LEU A 312 -4.40 4.94 24.57
C LEU A 312 -3.07 4.43 25.14
N GLY A 313 -2.25 5.31 25.74
CA GLY A 313 -0.97 4.98 26.39
C GLY A 313 -1.02 4.87 27.92
N GLY A 314 -2.18 5.15 28.54
CA GLY A 314 -2.36 5.07 29.98
C GLY A 314 -2.66 3.63 30.44
N ASN A 315 -2.01 3.20 31.52
CA ASN A 315 -2.19 1.91 32.17
C ASN A 315 -3.62 1.79 32.77
N HIS A 316 -4.63 1.57 31.93
CA HIS A 316 -6.02 1.52 32.36
C HIS A 316 -6.76 0.36 31.70
N THR A 317 -6.74 -0.79 32.38
CA THR A 317 -7.61 -1.95 32.19
C THR A 317 -9.10 -1.66 32.48
N SER A 318 -9.53 -0.39 32.46
CA SER A 318 -10.88 0.01 32.88
C SER A 318 -11.41 1.24 32.15
N TRP A 319 -11.09 1.43 30.87
CA TRP A 319 -11.87 2.34 30.03
C TRP A 319 -13.16 1.62 29.61
N PRO A 320 -14.36 2.02 30.10
CA PRO A 320 -15.58 1.35 29.71
C PRO A 320 -15.80 1.62 28.22
N LEU A 321 -16.08 0.57 27.43
CA LEU A 321 -16.53 0.67 26.03
C LEU A 321 -17.59 1.76 25.81
N ALA A 322 -18.40 2.06 26.84
CA ALA A 322 -19.40 3.13 26.85
C ALA A 322 -18.83 4.55 26.73
N LYS A 323 -17.60 4.84 27.17
CA LYS A 323 -16.96 6.17 27.04
C LYS A 323 -16.26 6.35 25.70
N MET A 324 -15.63 5.29 25.19
CA MET A 324 -15.10 5.28 23.82
C MET A 324 -16.23 5.34 22.80
N SER A 325 -17.35 4.64 23.04
CA SER A 325 -18.56 4.77 22.23
C SER A 325 -19.23 6.13 22.37
N HIS A 326 -19.23 6.76 23.56
CA HIS A 326 -19.75 8.13 23.71
C HIS A 326 -18.90 9.16 22.95
N TYR A 327 -17.56 9.09 23.03
CA TYR A 327 -16.65 9.99 22.32
C TYR A 327 -16.66 9.75 20.80
N LEU A 328 -16.64 8.48 20.39
CA LEU A 328 -16.88 8.07 19.00
C LEU A 328 -18.31 8.40 18.55
N SER A 329 -19.31 8.55 19.42
CA SER A 329 -20.69 8.89 19.05
C SER A 329 -20.92 10.40 18.88
N GLN A 330 -20.27 11.24 19.69
CA GLN A 330 -20.23 12.70 19.45
C GLN A 330 -19.47 13.02 18.17
N ARG A 331 -18.39 12.27 17.88
CA ARG A 331 -17.74 12.32 16.58
C ARG A 331 -18.52 11.63 15.50
N ALA A 332 -19.19 10.51 15.74
CA ALA A 332 -20.09 9.88 14.79
C ALA A 332 -21.24 10.81 14.45
N ALA A 333 -21.65 11.76 15.30
CA ALA A 333 -22.62 12.79 14.91
C ALA A 333 -22.04 13.76 13.86
N ARG A 334 -20.77 14.17 13.98
CA ARG A 334 -20.04 14.98 12.97
C ARG A 334 -19.61 14.16 11.75
N SER A 335 -19.27 12.89 11.96
CA SER A 335 -19.01 11.89 10.92
C SER A 335 -20.32 11.35 10.33
N MET A 336 -21.48 11.60 10.91
CA MET A 336 -22.79 11.33 10.30
C MET A 336 -23.13 12.48 9.37
N PHE A 337 -22.69 13.72 9.63
CA PHE A 337 -22.60 14.75 8.60
C PHE A 337 -21.62 14.35 7.49
N TYR A 338 -20.46 13.75 7.80
CA TYR A 338 -19.53 13.18 6.81
C TYR A 338 -20.16 12.03 6.01
N LEU A 339 -20.72 11.01 6.66
CA LEU A 339 -21.36 9.86 6.03
C LEU A 339 -22.61 10.27 5.27
N SER A 340 -23.39 11.23 5.76
CA SER A 340 -24.56 11.76 5.03
C SER A 340 -24.13 12.64 3.85
N SER A 341 -23.10 13.48 3.98
CA SER A 341 -22.59 14.26 2.84
C SER A 341 -22.00 13.36 1.77
N TRP A 342 -21.29 12.31 2.17
CA TRP A 342 -20.70 11.30 1.30
C TRP A 342 -21.75 10.41 0.65
N ARG A 343 -22.67 9.86 1.44
CA ARG A 343 -23.82 9.10 0.94
C ARG A 343 -24.64 9.94 -0.03
N HIS A 344 -24.83 11.24 0.25
CA HIS A 344 -25.52 12.15 -0.64
C HIS A 344 -24.74 12.44 -1.93
N GLN A 345 -23.40 12.56 -1.87
CA GLN A 345 -22.56 12.66 -3.08
C GLN A 345 -22.61 11.38 -3.92
N LEU A 346 -22.55 10.20 -3.30
CA LEU A 346 -22.66 8.90 -3.95
C LEU A 346 -24.07 8.67 -4.54
N GLU A 347 -25.12 9.07 -3.82
CA GLU A 347 -26.51 9.08 -4.28
C GLU A 347 -26.70 9.98 -5.51
N ARG A 348 -26.13 11.20 -5.49
CA ARG A 348 -26.13 12.10 -6.67
C ARG A 348 -25.37 11.53 -7.86
N ARG A 349 -24.36 10.69 -7.62
CA ARG A 349 -23.55 10.01 -8.65
C ARG A 349 -24.15 8.66 -9.09
N GLY A 350 -25.31 8.26 -8.54
CA GLY A 350 -26.04 7.05 -8.93
C GLY A 350 -25.50 5.74 -8.36
N CYS A 351 -24.64 5.77 -7.34
CA CYS A 351 -23.93 4.59 -6.81
C CYS A 351 -24.33 4.24 -5.37
N THR A 352 -25.63 4.19 -5.07
CA THR A 352 -26.13 3.93 -3.70
C THR A 352 -25.79 2.55 -3.14
N LYS A 353 -25.42 1.59 -4.01
CA LYS A 353 -25.05 0.22 -3.65
C LYS A 353 -23.53 -0.03 -3.64
N ALA A 354 -22.71 0.87 -4.18
CA ALA A 354 -21.29 0.61 -4.44
C ALA A 354 -20.35 0.96 -3.28
N CYS A 355 -20.86 1.44 -2.15
CA CYS A 355 -20.03 1.83 -1.01
C CYS A 355 -20.59 1.24 0.27
N ARG A 356 -19.77 0.44 0.96
CA ARG A 356 -20.07 -0.03 2.30
C ARG A 356 -19.23 0.73 3.30
N ILE A 357 -19.92 1.50 4.13
CA ILE A 357 -19.30 2.20 5.24
C ILE A 357 -19.91 1.70 6.53
N SER A 358 -19.05 1.19 7.42
CA SER A 358 -19.44 0.73 8.74
C SER A 358 -18.43 1.21 9.76
N VAL A 359 -18.89 1.46 10.99
CA VAL A 359 -17.99 1.78 12.10
C VAL A 359 -17.89 0.52 12.97
N ALA A 360 -16.70 -0.07 13.04
CA ALA A 360 -16.44 -1.16 13.96
C ALA A 360 -16.26 -0.58 15.39
N VAL A 361 -17.35 -0.14 16.02
CA VAL A 361 -17.31 0.44 17.38
C VAL A 361 -17.08 -0.63 18.46
N THR A 362 -17.16 -1.91 18.10
CA THR A 362 -17.12 -3.02 19.05
C THR A 362 -16.21 -4.14 18.56
N ARG A 363 -14.94 -4.08 18.91
CA ARG A 363 -14.11 -5.29 19.03
C ARG A 363 -13.55 -5.34 20.45
N THR A 364 -14.01 -6.36 21.17
CA THR A 364 -13.63 -6.68 22.55
C THR A 364 -12.48 -7.67 22.49
N ASP A 365 -11.35 -7.22 21.94
CA ASP A 365 -10.10 -7.97 21.97
C ASP A 365 -9.07 -7.10 22.70
#